data_AF-R7T4W2-F1
#
_entry.id   AF-R7T4W2-F1
#
_cell.length_a   1.000
_cell.length_b   1.000
_cell.length_c   1.000
_cell.angle_alpha   90.00
_cell.angle_beta   90.00
_cell.angle_gamma   90.00
#
_symmetry.space_group_name_H-M   'P 1'
#
loop_
_entity.id
_entity.type
_entity.pdbx_description
1 polymer ?
#
loop_
_entity_poly.entity_id
_entity_poly.type
_entity_poly.pdbx_seq_one_letter_code
_entity_poly.pdbx_strand_id
1 'polypeptide(L)'
;DKDNKEHIRRPMNAFMIFSKRHRAMVHQRHPNQDNRTVSKILGEWWYALGPKEKQKYHDLAFQVKEAHFKAHPDWKWCSRDRKKSAS
;
A
#
# COMPACT_ATOMS: atom_id res chain seq x y z
N ASP A 1 -18.96 -8.49 -5.51
CA ASP A 1 -17.88 -7.85 -6.28
C ASP A 1 -18.39 -6.74 -7.17
N LYS A 2 -18.38 -5.50 -6.69
CA LYS A 2 -18.72 -4.30 -7.48
C LYS A 2 -17.61 -3.27 -7.29
N ASP A 3 -16.56 -3.35 -8.10
CA ASP A 3 -15.66 -2.22 -8.33
C ASP A 3 -15.30 -2.17 -9.83
N ASN A 4 -16.36 -2.18 -10.65
CA ASN A 4 -16.30 -1.84 -12.06
C ASN A 4 -16.50 -0.33 -12.21
N LYS A 5 -15.47 0.43 -11.86
CA LYS A 5 -15.21 1.77 -12.38
C LYS A 5 -13.71 1.85 -12.57
N GLU A 6 -13.26 2.32 -13.73
CA GLU A 6 -11.89 2.66 -14.10
C GLU A 6 -11.26 3.71 -13.15
N HIS A 7 -11.21 3.41 -11.85
CA HIS A 7 -10.45 4.18 -10.90
C HIS A 7 -9.05 3.59 -10.86
N ILE A 8 -8.17 4.24 -11.59
CA ILE A 8 -6.74 3.96 -11.57
C ILE A 8 -6.25 4.17 -10.12
N ARG A 9 -6.06 3.06 -9.40
CA ARG A 9 -5.63 3.05 -8.01
C ARG A 9 -4.22 3.60 -7.90
N ARG A 10 -3.93 4.30 -6.80
CA ARG A 10 -2.61 4.91 -6.56
C ARG A 10 -1.50 3.85 -6.66
N PRO A 11 -0.32 4.21 -7.21
CA PRO A 11 0.83 3.33 -7.16
C PRO A 11 1.19 3.01 -5.71
N MET A 12 1.44 1.74 -5.43
CA MET A 12 1.77 1.28 -4.09
C MET A 12 3.14 1.83 -3.68
N ASN A 13 3.22 2.45 -2.51
CA ASN A 13 4.49 2.86 -1.91
C ASN A 13 5.25 1.64 -1.33
N ALA A 14 6.48 1.86 -0.89
CA ALA A 14 7.37 0.81 -0.38
C ALA A 14 6.72 -0.01 0.74
N PHE A 15 6.07 0.66 1.70
CA PHE A 15 5.35 0.03 2.79
C PHE A 15 4.14 -0.79 2.31
N MET A 16 3.37 -0.29 1.33
CA MET A 16 2.22 -1.01 0.79
C MET A 16 2.63 -2.28 0.05
N ILE A 17 3.76 -2.25 -0.67
CA ILE A 17 4.34 -3.44 -1.33
C ILE A 17 4.77 -4.45 -0.28
N PHE A 18 5.46 -4.01 0.77
CA PHE A 18 5.87 -4.85 1.89
C PHE A 18 4.66 -5.47 2.60
N SER A 19 3.69 -4.64 2.97
CA SER A 19 2.45 -5.00 3.66
C SER A 19 1.69 -6.05 2.86
N LYS A 20 1.51 -5.87 1.55
CA LYS A 20 0.82 -6.84 0.69
C LYS A 20 1.43 -8.24 0.76
N ARG A 21 2.77 -8.35 0.84
CA ARG A 21 3.48 -9.64 0.91
C ARG A 21 3.39 -10.26 2.31
N HIS A 22 3.56 -9.45 3.35
CA HIS A 22 3.65 -9.95 4.73
C HIS A 22 2.29 -10.10 5.41
N ARG A 23 1.23 -9.47 4.88
CA ARG A 23 -0.11 -9.56 5.45
C ARG A 23 -0.61 -10.99 5.57
N ALA A 24 -0.36 -11.83 4.56
CA ALA A 24 -0.72 -13.25 4.61
C ALA A 24 0.02 -13.97 5.76
N MET A 25 1.30 -13.67 5.96
CA MET A 25 2.08 -14.23 7.06
C MET A 25 1.59 -13.74 8.43
N VAL A 26 1.21 -12.47 8.55
CA VAL A 26 0.63 -11.93 9.80
C VAL A 26 -0.71 -12.59 10.09
N HIS A 27 -1.57 -12.79 9.08
CA HIS A 27 -2.84 -13.51 9.27
C HIS A 27 -2.64 -14.98 9.63
N GLN A 28 -1.59 -15.62 9.11
CA GLN A 28 -1.25 -16.99 9.48
C GLN A 28 -0.78 -17.08 10.94
N ARG A 29 0.04 -16.13 11.40
CA ARG A 29 0.54 -16.10 12.79
C ARG A 29 -0.51 -15.62 13.79
N HIS A 30 -1.38 -14.71 13.36
CA HIS A 30 -2.43 -14.13 14.17
C HIS A 30 -3.77 -14.25 13.45
N PRO A 31 -4.35 -15.48 13.41
CA PRO A 31 -5.67 -15.69 12.85
C PRO A 31 -6.72 -14.88 13.63
N ASN A 32 -7.79 -14.45 12.96
CA ASN A 32 -8.89 -13.65 13.53
C ASN A 32 -8.50 -12.26 14.08
N GLN A 33 -7.34 -11.73 13.72
CA GLN A 33 -6.99 -10.35 14.05
C GLN A 33 -7.59 -9.33 13.08
N ASP A 34 -8.04 -8.23 13.65
CA ASP A 34 -8.53 -7.08 12.89
C ASP A 34 -7.42 -6.43 12.06
N ASN A 35 -7.84 -5.83 10.94
CA ASN A 35 -6.96 -5.08 10.05
C ASN A 35 -6.17 -3.97 10.77
N ARG A 36 -6.72 -3.41 11.86
CA ARG A 36 -6.02 -2.44 12.71
C ARG A 36 -4.80 -3.04 13.38
N THR A 37 -4.95 -4.21 14.00
CA THR A 37 -3.87 -4.94 14.67
C THR A 37 -2.85 -5.42 13.66
N VAL A 38 -3.31 -6.00 12.55
CA VAL A 38 -2.43 -6.43 11.45
C VAL A 38 -1.59 -5.26 10.91
N SER A 39 -2.18 -4.09 10.74
CA SER A 39 -1.46 -2.90 10.26
C SER A 39 -0.42 -2.41 11.27
N LYS A 40 -0.69 -2.53 12.58
CA LYS A 40 0.31 -2.22 13.62
C LYS A 40 1.51 -3.16 13.54
N ILE A 41 1.26 -4.47 13.51
CA ILE A 41 2.32 -5.50 13.42
C ILE A 41 3.17 -5.29 12.15
N LEU A 42 2.52 -5.07 11.00
CA LEU A 42 3.22 -4.80 9.74
C LEU A 42 4.04 -3.50 9.81
N GLY A 43 3.55 -2.48 10.51
CA GLY A 43 4.30 -1.26 10.79
C GLY A 43 5.58 -1.56 11.57
N GLU A 44 5.48 -2.31 12.66
CA GLU A 44 6.63 -2.71 13.47
C GLU A 44 7.64 -3.53 12.65
N TRP A 45 7.18 -4.50 11.87
CA TRP A 45 8.07 -5.29 11.01
C TRP A 45 8.75 -4.44 9.95
N TRP A 46 8.02 -3.47 9.37
CA TRP A 46 8.61 -2.52 8.44
C TRP A 46 9.69 -1.69 9.12
N TYR A 47 9.47 -1.18 10.33
CA TYR A 47 10.50 -0.44 11.06
C TYR A 47 11.70 -1.32 11.43
N ALA A 48 11.47 -2.60 11.74
CA ALA A 48 12.51 -3.58 12.03
C ALA A 48 13.34 -3.99 10.80
N LEU A 49 12.86 -3.78 9.57
CA LEU A 49 13.66 -4.06 8.38
C LEU A 49 14.94 -3.21 8.34
N GLY A 50 16.03 -3.86 7.95
CA GLY A 50 17.31 -3.20 7.72
C GLY A 50 17.24 -2.19 6.56
N PRO A 51 18.16 -1.20 6.53
CA PRO A 51 18.19 -0.17 5.51
C PRO A 51 18.34 -0.74 4.10
N LYS A 52 19.13 -1.81 3.92
CA LYS A 52 19.30 -2.49 2.63
C LYS A 52 18.00 -3.12 2.11
N GLU A 53 17.17 -3.67 2.98
CA GLU A 53 15.90 -4.28 2.57
C GLU A 53 14.85 -3.22 2.29
N LYS A 54 14.74 -2.21 3.15
CA LYS A 54 13.91 -1.03 2.89
C LYS A 54 14.24 -0.42 1.54
N GLN A 55 15.53 -0.25 1.23
CA GLN A 55 15.98 0.28 -0.05
C GLN A 55 15.40 -0.50 -1.23
N LYS A 56 15.46 -1.84 -1.22
CA LYS A 56 14.86 -2.67 -2.28
C LYS A 56 13.36 -2.39 -2.48
N TYR A 57 12.60 -2.19 -1.40
CA TYR A 57 11.19 -1.83 -1.49
C TYR A 57 10.96 -0.40 -1.97
N HIS A 58 11.86 0.53 -1.62
CA HIS A 58 11.85 1.90 -2.13
C HIS A 58 12.12 1.93 -3.65
N ASP A 59 13.10 1.19 -4.14
CA ASP A 59 13.38 1.02 -5.58
C ASP A 59 12.18 0.41 -6.31
N LEU A 60 11.57 -0.66 -5.76
CA LEU A 60 10.35 -1.24 -6.33
C LEU A 60 9.20 -0.23 -6.35
N ALA A 61 9.01 0.55 -5.30
CA ALA A 61 7.98 1.56 -5.24
C ALA A 61 8.21 2.68 -6.27
N PHE A 62 9.47 3.05 -6.48
CA PHE A 62 9.85 4.01 -7.52
C PHE A 62 9.52 3.47 -8.91
N GLN A 63 9.87 2.22 -9.22
CA GLN A 63 9.54 1.57 -10.49
C GLN A 63 8.03 1.44 -10.70
N VAL A 64 7.29 1.03 -9.68
CA VAL A 64 5.82 0.93 -9.75
C VAL A 64 5.19 2.30 -9.97
N LYS A 65 5.73 3.33 -9.31
CA LYS A 65 5.31 4.71 -9.50
C LYS A 65 5.57 5.16 -10.94
N GLU A 66 6.79 5.02 -11.44
CA GLU A 66 7.14 5.37 -12.83
C GLU A 66 6.29 4.62 -13.85
N ALA A 67 6.17 3.30 -13.72
CA ALA A 67 5.35 2.48 -14.60
C ALA A 67 3.90 2.95 -14.62
N HIS A 68 3.37 3.36 -13.47
CA HIS A 68 2.03 3.91 -13.36
C HIS A 68 1.87 5.25 -14.08
N PHE A 69 2.80 6.19 -13.87
CA PHE A 69 2.79 7.49 -14.57
C PHE A 69 3.03 7.32 -16.08
N LYS A 70 3.81 6.33 -16.50
CA LYS A 70 4.04 6.01 -17.91
C LYS A 70 2.82 5.37 -18.56
N ALA A 71 2.13 4.47 -17.86
CA ALA A 71 0.91 3.83 -18.34
C ALA A 71 -0.29 4.78 -18.31
N HIS A 72 -0.29 5.74 -17.38
CA HIS A 72 -1.35 6.72 -17.20
C HIS A 72 -0.75 8.14 -17.08
N PRO A 73 -0.29 8.73 -18.19
CA PRO A 73 0.31 10.07 -18.20
C PRO A 73 -0.69 11.17 -17.76
N ASP A 74 -1.98 10.94 -17.99
CA ASP A 74 -3.07 11.84 -17.57
C ASP A 74 -3.55 11.58 -16.13
N TRP A 75 -2.94 10.61 -15.44
CA TRP A 75 -3.28 10.32 -14.05
C TRP A 75 -2.82 11.44 -13.14
N LYS A 76 -3.77 12.28 -12.73
CA LYS A 76 -3.56 13.30 -11.72
C LYS A 76 -4.00 12.75 -10.38
N TRP A 77 -3.19 13.01 -9.34
CA TRP A 77 -3.61 12.82 -7.97
C TRP A 77 -4.73 13.81 -7.65
N CYS A 78 -5.96 13.45 -8.01
CA CYS A 78 -7.12 14.13 -7.49
C CYS A 78 -7.20 13.76 -6.01
N SER A 79 -6.65 14.63 -5.15
CA SER A 79 -7.18 14.81 -3.80
C SER A 79 -8.67 15.10 -3.99
N ARG A 80 -9.50 14.05 -4.02
CA ARG A 80 -10.93 14.20 -3.79
C ARG A 80 -10.98 14.85 -2.44
N ASP A 81 -11.14 16.17 -2.44
CA ASP A 81 -11.47 16.97 -1.29
C ASP A 81 -12.38 16.11 -0.43
N ARG A 82 -11.92 15.89 0.81
CA ARG A 82 -12.63 15.07 1.78
C ARG A 82 -14.10 15.48 1.68
N LYS A 83 -14.95 14.61 1.15
CA LYS A 83 -16.32 14.58 1.63
C LYS A 83 -16.16 14.15 3.08
N LYS A 84 -15.98 15.14 3.96
CA LYS A 84 -16.45 15.11 5.33
C LYS A 84 -17.91 14.70 5.19
N SER A 85 -18.18 13.40 5.29
CA SER A 85 -19.48 12.95 5.74
C SER A 85 -19.53 13.37 7.20
N ALA A 86 -19.97 14.60 7.43
CA ALA A 86 -20.52 14.95 8.71
C ALA A 86 -21.79 14.11 8.86
N SER A 87 -21.80 13.24 9.86
CA SER A 87 -22.99 12.74 10.53
C SER A 87 -22.61 12.53 11.98
#